data_AF-A0A2N1NE70-F1
#
_entry.id   AF-A0A2N1NE70-F1
#
_cell.length_a   1.000
_cell.length_b   1.000
_cell.length_c   1.000
_cell.angle_alpha   90.00
_cell.angle_beta   90.00
_cell.angle_gamma   90.00
#
_symmetry.space_group_name_H-M   'P 1'
#
loop_
_entity.id
_entity.type
_entity.pdbx_description
1 polymer ?
#
loop_
_entity_poly.entity_id
_entity_poly.type
_entity_poly.pdbx_seq_one_letter_code
_entity_poly.pdbx_strand_id
1 'polypeptide(L)'
;MNVIEEFDGFIFDIIETKRNKIKRNPYKSHDLLTSMLELGEQKGINTDVKQLRDEMVNIFVAGHDTTSMSLSISLYYLAKYPEIRAEVISILGKYSNILPNSDQLKELKCVSAIIREFIPQ
;
A
#
# COMPACT_ATOMS: atom_id res chain seq x y z
N MET A 1 2.22 20.30 -19.20
CA MET A 1 3.01 19.46 -18.27
C MET A 1 2.48 18.05 -18.40
N ASN A 2 3.34 17.08 -18.68
CA ASN A 2 2.96 15.69 -18.94
C ASN A 2 2.77 14.97 -17.60
N VAL A 3 1.62 14.31 -17.38
CA VAL A 3 1.29 13.62 -16.12
C VAL A 3 2.32 12.54 -15.79
N ILE A 4 2.90 11.90 -16.81
CA ILE A 4 3.94 10.88 -16.62
C ILE A 4 5.22 11.51 -16.04
N GLU A 5 5.60 12.69 -16.51
CA GLU A 5 6.81 13.39 -16.04
C GLU A 5 6.65 13.86 -14.58
N GLU A 6 5.44 14.27 -14.19
CA GLU A 6 5.13 14.64 -12.81
C GLU A 6 5.20 13.43 -11.87
N PHE A 7 4.64 12.30 -12.28
CA PHE A 7 4.71 11.06 -11.50
C PHE A 7 6.14 10.55 -11.37
N ASP A 8 6.93 10.61 -12.44
CA ASP A 8 8.34 10.25 -12.40
C ASP A 8 9.13 11.14 -11.44
N GLY A 9 8.91 12.45 -11.50
CA GLY A 9 9.51 13.41 -10.56
C GLY A 9 9.18 13.06 -9.11
N PHE A 10 7.92 12.74 -8.82
CA PHE A 10 7.48 12.32 -7.49
C PHE A 10 8.19 11.05 -7.00
N ILE A 11 8.38 10.04 -7.85
CA ILE A 11 9.10 8.81 -7.47
C ILE A 11 10.58 9.11 -7.21
N PHE A 12 11.22 9.94 -8.04
CA PHE A 12 12.61 10.35 -7.82
C PHE A 12 12.77 11.08 -6.48
N ASP A 13 11.86 12.00 -6.15
CA ASP A 13 11.88 12.73 -4.88
C ASP A 13 11.75 11.79 -3.67
N ILE A 14 10.93 10.74 -3.77
CA ILE A 14 10.82 9.70 -2.73
C ILE A 14 12.17 8.99 -2.54
N ILE A 15 12.80 8.57 -3.64
CA ILE A 15 14.08 7.86 -3.62
C ILE A 15 15.17 8.72 -2.98
N GLU A 16 15.29 9.99 -3.38
CA GLU A 16 16.28 10.91 -2.83
C GLU A 16 16.03 11.22 -1.36
N THR A 17 14.77 11.50 -0.99
CA THR A 17 14.36 11.72 0.40
C THR A 17 14.74 10.51 1.27
N LYS A 18 14.52 9.31 0.75
CA LYS A 18 14.84 8.07 1.46
C LYS A 18 16.35 7.87 1.61
N ARG A 19 17.14 8.06 0.54
CA ARG A 19 18.61 8.00 0.60
C ARG A 19 19.17 8.97 1.65
N ASN A 20 18.65 10.20 1.69
CA ASN A 20 19.07 11.20 2.67
C ASN A 20 18.71 10.80 4.11
N LYS A 21 17.55 10.16 4.32
CA LYS A 21 17.16 9.61 5.63
C LYS A 21 18.08 8.48 6.09
N ILE A 22 18.42 7.54 5.20
CA ILE A 22 19.32 6.42 5.52
C ILE A 22 20.72 6.93 5.89
N LYS A 23 21.28 7.87 5.10
CA LYS A 23 22.58 8.50 5.41
C LYS A 23 22.62 9.18 6.78
N ARG A 24 21.51 9.80 7.21
CA ARG A 24 21.42 10.50 8.50
C ARG A 24 21.18 9.55 9.67
N ASN A 25 20.48 8.43 9.46
CA ASN A 25 20.24 7.43 10.49
C ASN A 25 20.00 6.03 9.88
N PRO A 26 21.06 5.22 9.73
CA PRO A 26 21.00 3.92 9.06
C PRO A 26 20.04 2.91 9.70
N TYR A 27 19.76 3.04 11.01
CA TYR A 27 19.01 2.04 11.77
C TYR A 27 17.50 2.34 11.88
N LYS A 28 17.00 3.40 11.23
CA LYS A 28 15.67 3.95 11.56
C LYS A 28 14.53 3.48 10.66
N SER A 29 14.78 2.71 9.61
CA SER A 29 13.71 2.38 8.66
C SER A 29 13.97 1.11 7.88
N HIS A 30 13.23 0.05 8.18
CA HIS A 30 13.20 -1.20 7.41
C HIS A 30 11.92 -1.25 6.58
N ASP A 31 11.93 -0.61 5.42
CA ASP A 31 10.91 -0.81 4.40
C ASP A 31 11.55 -1.33 3.10
N LEU A 32 10.69 -1.73 2.15
CA LEU A 32 11.11 -2.32 0.88
C LEU A 32 12.13 -1.44 0.15
N LEU A 33 11.92 -0.12 0.12
CA LEU A 33 12.84 0.82 -0.53
C LEU A 33 14.19 0.87 0.19
N THR A 34 14.23 0.80 1.53
CA THR A 34 15.49 0.61 2.25
C THR A 34 16.19 -0.66 1.79
N SER A 35 15.49 -1.80 1.78
CA SER A 35 16.09 -3.09 1.40
C SER A 35 16.62 -3.08 -0.03
N MET A 36 15.90 -2.45 -0.97
CA MET A 36 16.35 -2.32 -2.37
C MET A 36 17.61 -1.45 -2.49
N LEU A 37 17.73 -0.38 -1.69
CA LEU A 37 18.92 0.48 -1.66
C LEU A 37 20.13 -0.26 -1.04
N GLU A 38 19.94 -0.93 0.09
CA GLU A 38 20.98 -1.70 0.78
C GLU A 38 21.53 -2.84 -0.10
N LEU A 39 20.65 -3.58 -0.79
CA LEU A 39 21.05 -4.66 -1.69
C LEU A 39 21.87 -4.17 -2.90
N GLY A 40 21.58 -2.96 -3.38
CA GLY A 40 22.38 -2.30 -4.41
C GLY A 40 23.81 -2.04 -3.96
N GLU A 41 23.93 -1.34 -2.83
CA GLU A 41 25.23 -0.99 -2.23
C GLU A 41 26.09 -2.24 -1.96
N GLN A 42 25.50 -3.31 -1.42
CA GLN A 42 26.19 -4.58 -1.14
C GLN A 42 26.73 -5.27 -2.39
N LYS A 43 26.04 -5.17 -3.54
CA LYS A 43 26.47 -5.78 -4.80
C LYS A 43 27.51 -4.93 -5.54
N GLY A 44 27.90 -3.77 -4.99
CA GLY A 44 28.76 -2.80 -5.69
C GLY A 44 28.12 -2.20 -6.94
N ILE A 45 26.81 -2.44 -7.13
CA ILE A 45 26.02 -1.84 -8.18
C ILE A 45 25.45 -0.58 -7.54
N ASN A 46 25.98 0.58 -7.93
CA ASN A 46 25.29 1.83 -7.60
C ASN A 46 23.91 1.71 -8.25
N THR A 47 22.85 1.39 -7.49
CA THR A 47 21.55 1.07 -8.07
C THR A 47 21.18 2.24 -8.97
N ASP A 48 21.10 1.96 -10.28
CA ASP A 48 20.72 2.97 -11.24
C ASP A 48 19.40 3.55 -10.75
N VAL A 49 19.39 4.86 -10.52
CA VAL A 49 18.23 5.56 -9.97
C VAL A 49 17.01 5.31 -10.87
N LYS A 50 17.26 5.17 -12.17
CA LYS A 50 16.24 4.80 -13.14
C LYS A 50 15.70 3.39 -12.93
N GLN A 51 16.55 2.39 -12.69
CA GLN A 51 16.09 1.03 -12.40
C GLN A 51 15.25 0.99 -11.12
N LEU A 52 15.70 1.69 -10.07
CA LEU A 52 14.93 1.77 -8.82
C LEU A 52 13.58 2.46 -9.02
N ARG A 53 13.53 3.51 -9.85
CA ARG A 53 12.29 4.15 -10.27
C ARG A 53 11.38 3.17 -11.01
N ASP A 54 11.91 2.45 -12.00
CA ASP A 54 11.12 1.50 -12.81
C ASP A 54 10.48 0.41 -11.92
N GLU A 55 11.24 -0.15 -10.97
CA GLU A 55 10.72 -1.13 -10.00
C GLU A 55 9.68 -0.53 -9.04
N MET A 56 9.92 0.68 -8.55
CA MET A 56 8.96 1.39 -7.71
C MET A 56 7.64 1.62 -8.46
N VAL A 57 7.70 2.07 -9.71
CA VAL A 57 6.52 2.28 -10.57
C VAL A 57 5.74 0.97 -10.73
N ASN A 58 6.43 -0.14 -11.01
CA ASN A 58 5.79 -1.45 -11.12
C ASN A 58 4.99 -1.81 -9.86
N ILE A 59 5.57 -1.62 -8.67
CA ILE A 59 4.89 -1.90 -7.39
C ILE A 59 3.71 -0.96 -7.17
N PHE A 60 3.90 0.34 -7.43
CA PHE A 60 2.85 1.35 -7.25
C PHE A 60 1.63 1.05 -8.13
N VAL A 61 1.84 0.77 -9.42
CA VAL A 61 0.75 0.47 -10.35
C VAL A 61 0.06 -0.83 -9.97
N ALA A 62 0.82 -1.88 -9.66
CA ALA A 62 0.27 -3.18 -9.25
C ALA A 62 -0.63 -3.06 -8.01
N GLY A 63 -0.21 -2.28 -7.01
CA GLY A 63 -0.97 -2.09 -5.78
C GLY A 63 -2.14 -1.11 -5.90
N HIS A 64 -2.00 -0.07 -6.72
CA HIS A 64 -3.00 1.00 -6.85
C HIS A 64 -4.31 0.48 -7.43
N ASP A 65 -4.25 -0.14 -8.62
CA ASP A 65 -5.47 -0.52 -9.34
C ASP A 65 -6.20 -1.66 -8.65
N THR A 66 -5.45 -2.65 -8.14
CA THR A 66 -6.01 -3.80 -7.41
C THR A 66 -6.66 -3.37 -6.09
N THR A 67 -6.02 -2.52 -5.31
CA THR A 67 -6.55 -2.04 -4.02
C THR A 67 -7.74 -1.09 -4.22
N SER A 68 -7.64 -0.15 -5.16
CA SER A 68 -8.72 0.80 -5.46
C SER A 68 -9.99 0.09 -5.90
N MET A 69 -9.87 -0.92 -6.75
CA MET A 69 -11.01 -1.73 -7.19
C MET A 69 -11.58 -2.58 -6.06
N SER A 70 -10.73 -3.26 -5.28
CA SER A 70 -11.15 -4.05 -4.12
C SER A 70 -11.94 -3.20 -3.11
N LEU A 71 -11.49 -1.97 -2.86
CA LEU A 71 -12.16 -1.03 -1.97
C LEU A 71 -13.51 -0.59 -2.55
N SER A 72 -13.55 -0.25 -3.84
CA SER A 72 -14.77 0.16 -4.53
C SER A 72 -15.85 -0.90 -4.47
N ILE A 73 -15.49 -2.16 -4.73
CA ILE A 73 -16.40 -3.31 -4.67
C ILE A 73 -16.86 -3.57 -3.24
N SER A 74 -15.92 -3.54 -2.28
CA SER A 74 -16.24 -3.71 -0.87
C SER A 74 -17.27 -2.67 -0.40
N LEU A 75 -17.08 -1.40 -0.74
CA LEU A 75 -18.01 -0.32 -0.42
C LEU A 75 -19.35 -0.47 -1.15
N TYR A 76 -19.34 -0.90 -2.41
CA TYR A 76 -20.57 -1.17 -3.17
C TYR A 76 -21.42 -2.27 -2.50
N TYR A 77 -20.82 -3.39 -2.11
CA TYR A 77 -21.54 -4.46 -1.41
C TYR A 77 -22.03 -4.01 -0.03
N LEU A 78 -21.23 -3.26 0.73
CA LEU A 78 -21.67 -2.69 2.00
C LEU A 78 -22.81 -1.69 1.83
N ALA A 79 -22.87 -0.93 0.73
CA ALA A 79 -23.98 -0.03 0.44
C ALA A 79 -25.25 -0.82 0.08
N LYS A 80 -25.12 -1.86 -0.74
CA LYS A 80 -26.22 -2.68 -1.27
C LYS A 80 -26.86 -3.61 -0.23
N TYR A 81 -26.07 -4.13 0.70
CA TYR A 81 -26.49 -5.13 1.70
C TYR A 81 -26.41 -4.55 3.12
N PRO A 82 -27.48 -3.87 3.61
CA PRO A 82 -27.48 -3.19 4.90
C PRO A 82 -27.25 -4.12 6.10
N GLU A 83 -27.59 -5.40 5.99
CA GLU A 83 -27.34 -6.44 6.97
C GLU A 83 -25.85 -6.72 7.17
N ILE A 84 -25.08 -6.82 6.07
CA ILE A 84 -23.63 -6.99 6.11
C ILE A 84 -22.98 -5.73 6.70
N ARG A 85 -23.48 -4.56 6.31
CA ARG A 85 -23.01 -3.29 6.87
C ARG A 85 -23.26 -3.19 8.38
N ALA A 86 -24.41 -3.64 8.86
CA ALA A 86 -24.72 -3.64 10.28
C ALA A 86 -23.79 -4.57 11.08
N GLU A 87 -23.48 -5.75 10.54
CA GLU A 87 -22.49 -6.68 11.13
C GLU A 87 -21.10 -6.03 11.25
N VAL A 88 -20.60 -5.46 10.15
CA VAL A 88 -19.30 -4.76 10.14
C VAL A 88 -19.26 -3.62 11.16
N ILE A 89 -20.30 -2.79 11.23
CA ILE A 89 -20.40 -1.71 12.21
C ILE A 89 -20.45 -2.26 13.65
N SER A 90 -21.09 -3.41 13.87
CA SER A 90 -21.12 -4.05 15.19
C SER A 90 -19.74 -4.52 15.64
N ILE A 91 -18.92 -5.02 14.71
CA ILE A 91 -17.54 -5.48 15.00
C ILE A 91 -16.60 -4.29 15.25
N LEU A 92 -16.71 -3.24 14.43
CA LEU A 92 -15.83 -2.07 14.48
C LEU A 92 -16.23 -1.05 15.55
N GLY A 93 -17.48 -1.11 16.01
CA GLY A 93 -18.08 -0.09 16.87
C GLY A 93 -18.70 1.05 16.06
N LYS A 94 -19.79 1.62 16.59
CA LYS A 94 -20.67 2.54 15.86
C LYS A 94 -19.99 3.86 15.45
N TYR A 95 -19.07 4.37 16.28
CA TYR A 95 -18.37 5.66 16.08
C TYR A 95 -17.07 5.71 16.91
N SER A 96 -16.07 4.90 16.58
CA SER A 96 -14.76 5.03 17.21
C SER A 96 -13.77 5.67 16.23
N ASN A 97 -13.13 6.78 16.64
CA ASN A 97 -11.90 7.30 15.99
C ASN A 97 -10.69 6.39 16.31
N ILE A 98 -10.95 5.10 16.54
CA ILE A 98 -9.99 4.13 17.02
C ILE A 98 -9.70 3.19 15.86
N LEU A 99 -8.43 3.01 15.55
CA LEU A 99 -8.00 2.03 14.56
C LEU A 99 -8.44 0.63 15.01
N PRO A 100 -9.07 -0.18 14.11
CA PRO A 100 -9.45 -1.54 14.44
C PRO A 100 -8.23 -2.35 14.88
N ASN A 101 -8.38 -3.16 15.93
CA ASN A 101 -7.32 -4.06 16.35
C ASN A 101 -7.28 -5.35 15.49
N SER A 102 -6.21 -6.13 15.63
CA SER A 102 -6.00 -7.36 14.84
C SER A 102 -7.14 -8.38 14.96
N ASP A 103 -7.74 -8.51 16.14
CA ASP A 103 -8.81 -9.48 16.37
C ASP A 103 -10.12 -9.02 15.73
N GLN A 104 -10.42 -7.72 15.77
CA GLN A 104 -11.55 -7.15 15.03
C GLN A 104 -11.40 -7.37 13.52
N LEU A 105 -10.21 -7.19 12.97
CA LEU A 105 -9.95 -7.40 11.54
C LEU A 105 -10.19 -8.86 11.12
N LYS A 106 -9.85 -9.83 11.98
CA LYS A 106 -10.12 -11.27 11.71
C LYS A 106 -11.61 -11.60 11.70
N GLU A 107 -12.42 -10.88 12.48
CA GLU A 107 -13.87 -11.08 12.52
C GLU A 107 -14.62 -10.46 11.33
N LEU A 108 -13.97 -9.62 10.51
CA LEU A 108 -14.54 -9.06 9.27
C LEU A 108 -14.61 -10.12 8.14
N LYS A 109 -15.29 -11.23 8.40
CA LYS A 109 -15.38 -12.40 7.50
C LYS A 109 -16.06 -12.04 6.18
N CYS A 110 -17.16 -11.30 6.23
CA CYS A 110 -17.87 -10.86 5.02
C CYS A 110 -17.02 -9.93 4.15
N VAL A 111 -16.31 -8.97 4.74
CA VAL A 111 -15.41 -8.08 3.99
C VAL A 111 -14.27 -8.89 3.35
N SER A 112 -13.69 -9.83 4.11
CA SER A 112 -12.66 -10.73 3.60
C SER A 112 -13.17 -11.61 2.46
N ALA A 113 -14.42 -12.06 2.52
CA ALA A 113 -15.05 -12.84 1.45
C ALA A 113 -15.28 -11.99 0.20
N ILE A 114 -15.76 -10.74 0.34
CA ILE A 114 -15.95 -9.82 -0.79
C ILE A 114 -14.61 -9.52 -1.49
N ILE A 115 -13.55 -9.30 -0.73
CA ILE A 115 -12.20 -9.07 -1.30
C ILE A 115 -11.71 -10.31 -2.05
N ARG A 116 -11.92 -11.52 -1.49
CA ARG A 116 -11.52 -12.79 -2.12
C ARG A 116 -12.31 -13.13 -3.38
N GLU A 117 -13.58 -12.73 -3.45
CA GLU A 117 -14.38 -12.91 -4.67
C GLU A 117 -13.82 -12.07 -5.83
N PHE A 118 -13.25 -10.90 -5.51
CA PHE A 118 -12.70 -9.99 -6.51
C PHE A 118 -11.24 -10.30 -6.89
N ILE A 119 -10.41 -10.73 -5.94
CA ILE A 119 -9.02 -11.17 -6.19
C ILE A 119 -8.99 -12.70 -6.10
N PRO A 120 -9.16 -13.44 -7.22
CA PRO A 120 -8.90 -14.87 -7.24
C PRO A 120 -7.45 -15.12 -6.83
N GLN A 121 -7.23 -15.99 -5.85
CA GLN A 121 -5.90 -16.44 -5.42
C GLN A 121 -5.27 -17.37 -6.46
#